data_AF-A0A8S3VMS0-F1
#
_entry.id   AF-A0A8S3VMS0-F1
#
_cell.length_a   1.000
_cell.length_b   1.000
_cell.length_c   1.000
_cell.angle_alpha   90.00
_cell.angle_beta   90.00
_cell.angle_gamma   90.00
#
_symmetry.space_group_name_H-M   'P 1'
#
loop_
_entity.id
_entity.type
_entity.pdbx_description
1 polymer ?
#
loop_
_entity_poly.entity_id
_entity_poly.type
_entity_poly.pdbx_seq_one_letter_code
_entity_poly.pdbx_strand_id
1 'polypeptide(L)'
;MRSLYSFEHKSCSAADVISIDDASKNAKQSSALLDLEGTILATIDNVKHCIKDREIALTNVDQAEQTIRKTITDTRKNLNENLDKLQRKLLLELKSKHENCKSKVVKILNQLRQMETEVENLREQTIQMKRFASDLQVFLRTRHLSKTMSKTIESLKEEISDYTNDNMEIDVNHVIISLVNEVKLFGEIKVMETMANLQLKDAKIDQAQIQVHGLSQNIQNISLQLKQKFDIKGSVERISGCILLPDNRIIIADYFGCGKLMEYNNNGQHVRYIPVSDAPYGLTLVDTECIAVTYGRSAYLEILNTKNTSDKKKLKFSNCCYGISYQDQKLYVVVYQQGIVVMDLKGKTLNTIDISIEGAYFYNND
;
A
#
# COMPACT_ATOMS: atom_id res chain seq x y z
N MET A 1 0.00 81.74 7.42
CA MET A 1 -0.67 80.44 7.66
C MET A 1 -2.11 80.55 7.20
N ARG A 2 -2.44 80.00 6.03
CA ARG A 2 -3.82 79.96 5.52
C ARG A 2 -4.50 78.74 6.10
N SER A 3 -5.61 78.94 6.80
CA SER A 3 -6.42 77.84 7.32
C SER A 3 -7.09 77.13 6.15
N LEU A 4 -6.73 75.85 5.99
CA LEU A 4 -7.44 74.92 5.11
C LEU A 4 -8.73 74.49 5.83
N TYR A 5 -9.70 75.39 5.90
CA TYR A 5 -11.08 74.98 6.21
C TYR A 5 -11.73 74.57 4.90
N SER A 6 -11.85 73.26 4.66
CA SER A 6 -12.80 72.74 3.68
C SER A 6 -14.20 73.22 4.06
N PHE A 7 -15.04 73.54 3.07
CA PHE A 7 -16.35 74.15 3.27
C PHE A 7 -17.36 73.25 4.03
N GLU A 8 -17.00 72.00 4.34
CA GLU A 8 -17.88 70.97 4.88
C GLU A 8 -17.96 70.94 6.43
N HIS A 9 -17.08 71.66 7.14
CA HIS A 9 -17.05 71.64 8.63
C HIS A 9 -17.44 72.97 9.30
N LYS A 10 -18.04 73.92 8.56
CA LYS A 10 -18.40 75.27 9.08
C LYS A 10 -19.40 75.27 10.25
N SER A 11 -20.11 74.17 10.47
CA SER A 11 -21.13 73.99 11.52
C SER A 11 -20.63 73.19 12.74
N CYS A 12 -19.38 72.72 12.74
CA CYS A 12 -18.79 72.07 13.91
C CYS A 12 -18.41 73.13 14.95
N SER A 13 -18.78 72.93 16.21
CA SER A 13 -18.43 73.88 17.27
C SER A 13 -16.92 73.84 17.54
N ALA A 14 -16.34 74.91 18.07
CA ALA A 14 -14.92 74.92 18.46
C ALA A 14 -14.58 73.86 19.53
N ALA A 15 -15.59 73.31 20.22
CA ALA A 15 -15.44 72.18 21.14
C ALA A 15 -15.36 70.81 20.42
N ASP A 16 -15.80 70.74 19.15
CA ASP A 16 -15.78 69.52 18.34
C ASP A 16 -14.51 69.40 17.47
N VAL A 17 -13.68 70.46 17.42
CA VAL A 17 -12.43 70.50 16.66
C VAL A 17 -11.26 70.22 17.60
N ILE A 18 -10.81 68.96 17.62
CA ILE A 18 -9.64 68.53 18.41
C ILE A 18 -8.36 69.06 17.72
N SER A 19 -7.40 69.56 18.51
CA SER A 19 -6.10 69.98 17.98
C SER A 19 -5.33 68.77 17.43
N ILE A 20 -4.48 68.97 16.42
CA ILE A 20 -3.67 67.88 15.83
C ILE A 20 -2.77 67.23 16.89
N ASP A 21 -2.25 68.00 17.84
CA ASP A 21 -1.39 67.50 18.92
C ASP A 21 -2.18 66.61 19.90
N ASP A 22 -3.40 67.01 20.25
CA ASP A 22 -4.29 66.22 21.11
C ASP A 22 -4.80 64.97 20.38
N ALA A 23 -5.14 65.07 19.09
CA ALA A 23 -5.51 63.92 18.27
C ALA A 23 -4.36 62.92 18.14
N SER A 24 -3.13 63.40 17.95
CA SER A 24 -1.91 62.58 17.92
C SER A 24 -1.63 61.90 19.25
N LYS A 25 -1.78 62.62 20.37
CA LYS A 25 -1.60 62.07 21.72
C LYS A 25 -2.67 61.03 22.06
N ASN A 26 -3.93 61.30 21.72
CA ASN A 26 -5.05 60.38 21.90
C ASN A 26 -4.90 59.14 21.01
N ALA A 27 -4.43 59.29 19.77
CA ALA A 27 -4.15 58.15 18.90
C ALA A 27 -3.06 57.25 19.51
N LYS A 28 -1.93 57.84 19.95
CA LYS A 28 -0.82 57.12 20.61
C LYS A 28 -1.22 56.38 21.88
N GLN A 29 -2.22 56.88 22.60
CA GLN A 29 -2.74 56.29 23.83
C GLN A 29 -4.02 55.47 23.60
N SER A 30 -4.49 55.36 22.35
CA SER A 30 -5.71 54.62 22.04
C SER A 30 -5.51 53.13 22.30
N SER A 31 -6.55 52.48 22.82
CA SER A 31 -6.58 51.04 22.97
C SER A 31 -6.30 50.34 21.64
N ALA A 32 -6.77 50.89 20.53
CA ALA A 32 -6.55 50.34 19.19
C ALA A 32 -5.07 50.22 18.80
N LEU A 33 -4.22 51.21 19.12
CA LEU A 33 -2.79 51.11 18.85
C LEU A 33 -2.08 50.12 19.79
N LEU A 34 -2.51 50.06 21.06
CA LEU A 34 -1.99 49.08 22.02
C LEU A 34 -2.39 47.65 21.65
N ASP A 35 -3.62 47.44 21.18
CA ASP A 35 -4.14 46.16 20.69
C ASP A 35 -3.42 45.74 19.41
N LEU A 36 -3.15 46.68 18.50
CA LEU A 36 -2.34 46.45 17.30
C LEU A 36 -0.90 46.05 17.67
N GLU A 37 -0.26 46.76 18.60
CA GLU A 37 1.07 46.42 19.09
C GLU A 37 1.10 45.01 19.71
N GLY A 38 0.14 44.68 20.58
CA GLY A 38 -0.01 43.35 21.16
C GLY A 38 -0.22 42.26 20.10
N THR A 39 -1.00 42.56 19.06
CA THR A 39 -1.23 41.66 17.94
C THR A 39 0.02 41.43 17.10
N ILE A 40 0.82 42.48 16.86
CA ILE A 40 2.12 42.37 16.16
C ILE A 40 3.07 41.49 16.98
N LEU A 41 3.17 41.69 18.30
CA LEU A 41 4.02 40.89 19.17
C LEU A 41 3.59 39.41 19.18
N ALA A 42 2.30 39.13 19.30
CA ALA A 42 1.76 37.77 19.24
C ALA A 42 2.04 37.10 17.88
N THR A 43 1.98 37.86 16.79
CA THR A 43 2.33 37.38 15.44
C THR A 43 3.82 37.05 15.34
N ILE A 44 4.69 37.91 15.86
CA ILE A 44 6.15 37.66 15.92
C ILE A 44 6.45 36.37 16.68
N ASP A 45 5.81 36.15 17.83
CA ASP A 45 6.03 34.95 18.63
C ASP A 45 5.53 33.68 17.93
N ASN A 46 4.40 33.74 17.22
CA ASN A 46 3.92 32.64 16.39
C ASN A 46 4.90 32.33 15.25
N VAL A 47 5.40 33.35 14.55
CA VAL A 47 6.41 33.18 13.49
C VAL A 47 7.68 32.53 14.04
N LYS A 48 8.17 32.96 15.21
CA LYS A 48 9.33 32.33 15.87
C LYS A 48 9.07 30.86 16.20
N HIS A 49 7.87 30.53 16.67
CA HIS A 49 7.50 29.14 16.93
C HIS A 49 7.50 28.31 15.65
N CYS A 50 6.89 28.82 14.57
CA CYS A 50 6.89 28.18 13.26
C CYS A 50 8.32 27.94 12.72
N ILE A 51 9.22 28.92 12.88
CA ILE A 51 10.64 28.79 12.49
C ILE A 51 11.28 27.64 13.26
N LYS A 52 11.15 27.61 14.59
CA LYS A 52 11.72 26.54 15.43
C LYS A 52 11.18 25.17 15.05
N ASP A 53 9.88 25.06 14.79
CA ASP A 53 9.27 23.81 14.34
C ASP A 53 9.82 23.35 12.98
N ARG A 54 10.09 24.29 12.05
CA ARG A 54 10.74 23.98 10.77
C ARG A 54 12.19 23.52 10.94
N GLU A 55 12.95 24.14 11.84
CA GLU A 55 14.34 23.74 12.14
C GLU A 55 14.41 22.32 12.71
N ILE A 56 13.47 21.97 13.61
CA ILE A 56 13.33 20.60 14.14
C ILE A 56 12.95 19.64 13.02
N ALA A 57 11.97 20.00 12.18
CA ALA A 57 11.55 19.16 11.06
C ALA A 57 12.70 18.90 10.08
N LEU A 58 13.51 19.91 9.76
CA LEU A 58 14.68 19.77 8.90
C LEU A 58 15.69 18.77 9.49
N THR A 59 16.01 18.92 10.77
CA THR A 59 16.91 18.00 11.48
C THR A 59 16.38 16.56 11.45
N ASN A 60 15.07 16.37 11.62
CA ASN A 60 14.43 15.06 11.56
C ASN A 60 14.50 14.44 10.16
N VAL A 61 14.35 15.25 9.10
CA VAL A 61 14.48 14.80 7.71
C VAL A 61 15.91 14.32 7.45
N ASP A 62 16.93 15.08 7.87
CA ASP A 62 18.33 14.68 7.71
C ASP A 62 18.65 13.37 8.46
N GLN A 63 18.15 13.22 9.69
CA GLN A 63 18.31 11.99 10.47
C GLN A 63 17.58 10.80 9.83
N ALA A 64 16.39 11.01 9.29
CA ALA A 64 15.64 9.97 8.58
C ALA A 64 16.38 9.52 7.33
N GLU A 65 16.94 10.46 6.55
CA GLU A 65 17.76 10.15 5.38
C GLU A 65 18.99 9.30 5.76
N GLN A 66 19.75 9.73 6.77
CA GLN A 66 20.92 8.99 7.25
C GLN A 66 20.55 7.57 7.72
N THR A 67 19.43 7.45 8.43
CA THR A 67 18.91 6.16 8.89
C THR A 67 18.58 5.25 7.73
N ILE A 68 17.84 5.75 6.73
CA ILE A 68 17.46 4.98 5.52
C ILE A 68 18.72 4.55 4.76
N ARG A 69 19.69 5.46 4.56
CA ARG A 69 20.98 5.13 3.90
C ARG A 69 21.71 4.00 4.61
N LYS A 70 21.75 4.04 5.94
CA LYS A 70 22.36 2.98 6.76
C LYS A 70 21.60 1.66 6.60
N THR A 71 20.27 1.68 6.73
CA THR A 71 19.43 0.49 6.57
C THR A 71 19.59 -0.16 5.19
N ILE A 72 19.64 0.63 4.11
CA ILE A 72 19.90 0.13 2.76
C ILE A 72 21.26 -0.57 2.68
N THR A 73 22.29 0.05 3.24
CA THR A 73 23.67 -0.49 3.24
C THR A 73 23.76 -1.80 4.03
N ASP A 74 23.18 -1.83 5.23
CA ASP A 74 23.17 -3.01 6.10
C ASP A 74 22.36 -4.15 5.49
N THR A 75 21.22 -3.84 4.87
CA THR A 75 20.38 -4.84 4.18
C THR A 75 21.11 -5.44 2.99
N ARG A 76 21.78 -4.61 2.17
CA ARG A 76 22.61 -5.09 1.06
C ARG A 76 23.71 -6.03 1.54
N LYS A 77 24.40 -5.67 2.63
CA LYS A 77 25.47 -6.50 3.20
C LYS A 77 24.93 -7.86 3.65
N ASN A 78 23.83 -7.86 4.42
CA ASN A 78 23.19 -9.08 4.91
C ASN A 78 22.71 -9.99 3.76
N LEU A 79 22.10 -9.41 2.72
CA LEU A 79 21.65 -10.15 1.55
C LEU A 79 22.82 -10.86 0.85
N ASN A 80 23.92 -10.13 0.61
CA ASN A 80 25.13 -10.71 0.01
C ASN A 80 25.71 -11.83 0.87
N GLU A 81 25.81 -11.64 2.19
CA GLU A 81 26.33 -12.68 3.09
C GLU A 81 25.47 -13.96 3.07
N ASN A 82 24.14 -13.83 2.94
CA ASN A 82 23.24 -14.97 2.83
C ASN A 82 23.35 -15.67 1.48
N LEU A 83 23.49 -14.91 0.38
CA LEU A 83 23.77 -15.48 -0.94
C LEU A 83 25.09 -16.27 -0.95
N ASP A 84 26.15 -15.71 -0.36
CA ASP A 84 27.45 -16.37 -0.24
C ASP A 84 27.39 -17.66 0.59
N LYS A 85 26.58 -17.68 1.66
CA LYS A 85 26.34 -18.89 2.47
C LYS A 85 25.58 -19.94 1.66
N LEU A 86 24.55 -19.54 0.93
CA LEU A 86 23.75 -20.44 0.11
C LEU A 86 24.60 -21.06 -1.00
N GLN A 87 25.39 -20.24 -1.71
CA GLN A 87 26.32 -20.70 -2.73
C GLN A 87 27.30 -21.74 -2.17
N ARG A 88 27.92 -21.46 -1.02
CA ARG A 88 28.84 -22.40 -0.37
C ARG A 88 28.16 -23.73 -0.04
N LYS A 89 26.94 -23.70 0.49
CA LYS A 89 26.16 -24.91 0.79
C LYS A 89 25.87 -25.73 -0.47
N LEU A 90 25.37 -25.08 -1.52
CA LEU A 90 25.04 -25.75 -2.79
C LEU A 90 26.28 -26.36 -3.46
N LEU A 91 27.42 -25.66 -3.45
CA LEU A 91 28.68 -26.20 -3.97
C LEU A 91 29.17 -27.41 -3.17
N LEU A 92 29.01 -27.41 -1.84
CA LEU A 92 29.34 -28.56 -1.01
C LEU A 92 28.43 -29.76 -1.29
N GLU A 93 27.12 -29.55 -1.43
CA GLU A 93 26.17 -30.60 -1.81
C GLU A 93 26.48 -31.17 -3.21
N LEU A 94 26.75 -30.30 -4.18
CA LEU A 94 27.13 -30.72 -5.53
C LEU A 94 28.41 -31.56 -5.51
N LYS A 95 29.44 -31.10 -4.79
CA LYS A 95 30.71 -31.84 -4.66
C LYS A 95 30.50 -33.20 -3.99
N SER A 96 29.70 -33.26 -2.92
CA SER A 96 29.39 -34.52 -2.24
C SER A 96 28.65 -35.51 -3.15
N LYS A 97 27.63 -35.04 -3.89
CA LYS A 97 26.90 -35.87 -4.87
C LYS A 97 27.81 -36.34 -6.00
N HIS A 98 28.66 -35.46 -6.52
CA HIS A 98 29.63 -35.79 -7.56
C HIS A 98 30.61 -36.87 -7.11
N GLU A 99 31.22 -36.72 -5.93
CA GLU A 99 32.17 -37.72 -5.41
C GLU A 99 31.48 -39.07 -5.14
N ASN A 100 30.24 -39.06 -4.66
CA ASN A 100 29.47 -40.30 -4.49
C ASN A 100 29.22 -40.99 -5.84
N CYS A 101 28.72 -40.26 -6.83
CA CYS A 101 28.50 -40.77 -8.19
C CYS A 101 29.79 -41.32 -8.80
N LYS A 102 30.88 -40.53 -8.75
CA LYS A 102 32.21 -40.93 -9.20
C LYS A 102 32.68 -42.22 -8.52
N SER A 103 32.50 -42.34 -7.21
CA SER A 103 32.90 -43.55 -6.47
C SER A 103 32.13 -44.79 -6.92
N LYS A 104 30.83 -44.65 -7.24
CA LYS A 104 30.02 -45.74 -7.79
C LYS A 104 30.50 -46.15 -9.17
N VAL A 105 30.70 -45.18 -10.07
CA VAL A 105 31.21 -45.42 -11.43
C VAL A 105 32.57 -46.13 -11.40
N VAL A 106 33.48 -45.70 -10.53
CA VAL A 106 34.79 -46.35 -10.36
C VAL A 106 34.66 -47.79 -9.88
N LYS A 107 33.75 -48.09 -8.95
CA LYS A 107 33.51 -49.48 -8.50
C LYS A 107 33.05 -50.38 -9.64
N ILE A 108 32.06 -49.90 -10.42
CA ILE A 108 31.54 -50.64 -11.58
C ILE A 108 32.63 -50.88 -12.61
N LEU A 109 33.43 -49.86 -12.93
CA LEU A 109 34.55 -50.00 -13.87
C LEU A 109 35.56 -51.05 -13.42
N ASN A 110 35.85 -51.13 -12.12
CA ASN A 110 36.74 -52.14 -11.58
C ASN A 110 36.13 -53.55 -11.66
N GLN A 111 34.84 -53.70 -11.37
CA GLN A 111 34.13 -54.99 -11.51
C GLN A 111 34.10 -55.45 -12.98
N LEU A 112 33.77 -54.57 -13.92
CA LEU A 112 33.78 -54.87 -15.35
C LEU A 112 35.15 -55.32 -15.84
N ARG A 113 36.24 -54.66 -15.40
CA ARG A 113 37.62 -55.07 -15.72
C ARG A 113 37.99 -56.44 -15.15
N GLN A 114 37.53 -56.75 -13.94
CA GLN A 114 37.74 -58.06 -13.35
C GLN A 114 37.02 -59.13 -14.19
N MET A 115 35.77 -58.89 -14.56
CA MET A 115 35.00 -59.82 -15.39
C MET A 115 35.60 -59.97 -16.80
N GLU A 116 36.08 -58.89 -17.41
CA GLU A 116 36.82 -58.95 -18.68
C GLU A 116 38.00 -59.92 -18.59
N THR A 117 38.79 -59.82 -17.50
CA THR A 117 39.93 -60.72 -17.24
C THR A 117 39.48 -62.18 -17.06
N GLU A 118 38.36 -62.41 -16.36
CA GLU A 118 37.80 -63.76 -16.17
C GLU A 118 37.33 -64.37 -17.50
N VAL A 119 36.63 -63.60 -18.33
CA VAL A 119 36.17 -64.05 -19.66
C VAL A 119 37.36 -64.36 -20.57
N GLU A 120 38.41 -63.52 -20.55
CA GLU A 120 39.61 -63.75 -21.35
C GLU A 120 40.35 -65.02 -20.91
N ASN A 121 40.45 -65.28 -19.60
CA ASN A 121 40.99 -66.52 -19.08
C ASN A 121 40.19 -67.76 -19.54
N LEU A 122 38.85 -67.70 -19.53
CA LEU A 122 38.00 -68.78 -20.02
C LEU A 122 38.17 -69.00 -21.53
N ARG A 123 38.36 -67.92 -22.29
CA ARG A 123 38.69 -67.98 -23.73
C ARG A 123 40.02 -68.68 -23.96
N GLU A 124 41.08 -68.31 -23.23
CA GLU A 124 42.38 -68.96 -23.34
C GLU A 124 42.33 -70.45 -23.01
N GLN A 125 41.63 -70.83 -21.93
CA GLN A 125 41.42 -72.22 -21.55
C GLN A 125 40.70 -73.01 -22.67
N THR A 126 39.72 -72.38 -23.33
CA THR A 126 39.00 -72.97 -24.46
C THR A 126 39.94 -73.22 -25.65
N ILE A 127 40.81 -72.26 -25.96
CA ILE A 127 41.82 -72.39 -27.04
C ILE A 127 42.80 -73.53 -26.73
N GLN A 128 43.31 -73.61 -25.50
CA GLN A 128 44.23 -74.66 -25.07
C GLN A 128 43.57 -76.04 -25.14
N MET A 129 42.33 -76.15 -24.65
CA MET A 129 41.55 -77.39 -24.70
C MET A 129 41.35 -77.87 -26.15
N LYS A 130 41.01 -76.96 -27.07
CA LYS A 130 40.85 -77.29 -28.50
C LYS A 130 42.13 -77.86 -29.13
N ARG A 131 43.31 -77.46 -28.65
CA ARG A 131 44.60 -77.86 -29.24
C ARG A 131 45.17 -79.15 -28.64
N PHE A 132 44.94 -79.40 -27.35
CA PHE A 132 45.73 -80.38 -26.61
C PHE A 132 44.92 -81.37 -25.75
N ALA A 133 43.60 -81.19 -25.59
CA ALA A 133 42.79 -82.06 -24.74
C ALA A 133 42.24 -83.28 -25.49
N SER A 134 42.09 -84.42 -24.82
CA SER A 134 41.41 -85.60 -25.37
C SER A 134 39.90 -85.38 -25.51
N ASP A 135 39.23 -86.12 -26.38
CA ASP A 135 37.77 -85.97 -26.62
C ASP A 135 36.93 -86.03 -25.33
N LEU A 136 37.31 -86.90 -24.39
CA LEU A 136 36.65 -87.00 -23.08
C LEU A 136 36.87 -85.74 -22.22
N GLN A 137 38.09 -85.17 -22.24
CA GLN A 137 38.41 -83.94 -21.53
C GLN A 137 37.71 -82.73 -22.16
N VAL A 138 37.62 -82.69 -23.49
CA VAL A 138 36.86 -81.67 -24.22
C VAL A 138 35.39 -81.72 -23.79
N PHE A 139 34.76 -82.89 -23.80
CA PHE A 139 33.36 -83.05 -23.41
C PHE A 139 33.08 -82.59 -21.97
N LEU A 140 33.89 -83.04 -21.00
CA LEU A 140 33.71 -82.69 -19.58
C LEU A 140 34.00 -81.21 -19.29
N ARG A 141 35.07 -80.65 -19.86
CA ARG A 141 35.45 -79.24 -19.61
C ARG A 141 34.55 -78.26 -20.35
N THR A 142 34.04 -78.58 -21.53
CA THR A 142 33.11 -77.70 -22.25
C THR A 142 31.83 -77.46 -21.44
N ARG A 143 31.30 -78.50 -20.80
CA ARG A 143 30.12 -78.37 -19.92
C ARG A 143 30.42 -77.50 -18.69
N HIS A 144 31.61 -77.64 -18.11
CA HIS A 144 32.03 -76.81 -16.99
C HIS A 144 32.20 -75.33 -17.40
N LEU A 145 32.93 -75.07 -18.49
CA LEU A 145 33.13 -73.75 -19.08
C LEU A 145 31.78 -73.07 -19.40
N SER A 146 30.84 -73.78 -20.02
CA SER A 146 29.51 -73.26 -20.33
C SER A 146 28.73 -72.86 -19.07
N LYS A 147 28.81 -73.66 -18.00
CA LYS A 147 28.17 -73.34 -16.71
C LYS A 147 28.82 -72.13 -16.04
N THR A 148 30.15 -72.03 -16.08
CA THR A 148 30.89 -70.89 -15.52
C THR A 148 30.57 -69.61 -16.30
N MET A 149 30.61 -69.66 -17.63
CA MET A 149 30.27 -68.54 -18.52
C MET A 149 28.85 -68.03 -18.28
N SER A 150 27.88 -68.95 -18.14
CA SER A 150 26.48 -68.58 -17.87
C SER A 150 26.36 -67.84 -16.53
N LYS A 151 27.01 -68.34 -15.48
CA LYS A 151 27.06 -67.65 -14.17
C LYS A 151 27.68 -66.26 -14.25
N THR A 152 28.80 -66.11 -14.97
CA THR A 152 29.44 -64.80 -15.15
C THR A 152 28.53 -63.82 -15.90
N ILE A 153 27.80 -64.29 -16.92
CA ILE A 153 26.82 -63.47 -17.65
C ILE A 153 25.63 -63.08 -16.78
N GLU A 154 25.11 -64.00 -15.96
CA GLU A 154 24.02 -63.71 -15.01
C GLU A 154 24.45 -62.65 -14.00
N SER A 155 25.64 -62.80 -13.40
CA SER A 155 26.21 -61.81 -12.47
C SER A 155 26.38 -60.44 -13.11
N LEU A 156 26.82 -60.39 -14.38
CA LEU A 156 26.97 -59.14 -15.13
C LEU A 156 25.62 -58.47 -15.40
N LYS A 157 24.58 -59.24 -15.70
CA LYS A 157 23.22 -58.71 -15.91
C LYS A 157 22.62 -58.14 -14.63
N GLU A 158 22.75 -58.84 -13.51
CA GLU A 158 22.31 -58.35 -12.21
C GLU A 158 23.01 -57.03 -11.86
N GLU A 159 24.34 -57.01 -11.95
CA GLU A 159 25.12 -55.80 -11.66
C GLU A 159 24.76 -54.64 -12.60
N ILE A 160 24.70 -54.84 -13.92
CA ILE A 160 24.37 -53.76 -14.86
C ILE A 160 22.93 -53.24 -14.65
N SER A 161 21.97 -54.10 -14.30
CA SER A 161 20.58 -53.69 -14.11
C SER A 161 20.37 -52.69 -12.98
N ASP A 162 21.23 -52.73 -11.94
CA ASP A 162 21.19 -51.78 -10.84
C ASP A 162 21.71 -50.38 -11.24
N TYR A 163 22.40 -50.24 -12.38
CA TYR A 163 23.12 -49.01 -12.75
C TYR A 163 22.63 -48.32 -14.02
N THR A 164 21.62 -48.86 -14.73
CA THR A 164 21.16 -48.32 -16.02
C THR A 164 20.56 -46.90 -16.01
N ASN A 165 20.48 -46.21 -14.87
CA ASN A 165 19.83 -44.89 -14.75
C ASN A 165 20.68 -43.77 -14.10
N ASP A 166 21.95 -43.99 -13.76
CA ASP A 166 22.76 -42.97 -13.06
C ASP A 166 23.38 -41.91 -14.03
N ASN A 167 22.60 -41.43 -15.01
CA ASN A 167 22.96 -40.20 -15.72
C ASN A 167 22.70 -39.02 -14.78
N MET A 168 23.76 -38.43 -14.24
CA MET A 168 23.66 -37.23 -13.42
C MET A 168 23.31 -36.03 -14.32
N GLU A 169 22.01 -35.76 -14.47
CA GLU A 169 21.53 -34.54 -15.09
C GLU A 169 21.58 -33.40 -14.07
N ILE A 170 22.41 -32.39 -14.34
CA ILE A 170 22.50 -31.18 -13.52
C ILE A 170 21.55 -30.16 -14.15
N ASP A 171 20.31 -30.13 -13.66
CA ASP A 171 19.37 -29.08 -14.02
C ASP A 171 19.63 -27.82 -13.20
N VAL A 172 19.82 -26.69 -13.89
CA VAL A 172 19.99 -25.39 -13.25
C VAL A 172 18.62 -24.76 -13.12
N ASN A 173 18.13 -24.70 -11.88
CA ASN A 173 16.81 -24.15 -11.60
C ASN A 173 16.65 -22.74 -12.21
N HIS A 174 15.76 -22.64 -13.20
CA HIS A 174 15.46 -21.41 -13.93
C HIS A 174 14.92 -20.27 -13.05
N VAL A 175 14.44 -20.56 -11.84
CA VAL A 175 14.01 -19.55 -10.85
C VAL A 175 15.17 -18.65 -10.41
N ILE A 176 16.42 -19.13 -10.47
CA ILE A 176 17.60 -18.28 -10.18
C ILE A 176 17.71 -17.13 -11.19
N ILE A 177 17.31 -17.37 -12.44
CA ILE A 177 17.34 -16.37 -13.52
C ILE A 177 16.22 -15.33 -13.31
N SER A 178 15.04 -15.75 -12.84
CA SER A 178 13.94 -14.82 -12.55
C SER A 178 14.19 -13.97 -11.31
N LEU A 179 14.91 -14.50 -10.31
CA LEU A 179 15.22 -13.78 -9.08
C LEU A 179 15.96 -12.45 -9.34
N VAL A 180 16.86 -12.42 -10.32
CA VAL A 180 17.61 -11.21 -10.70
C VAL A 180 16.68 -10.09 -11.19
N ASN A 181 15.57 -10.45 -11.84
CA ASN A 181 14.61 -9.48 -12.33
C ASN A 181 13.70 -8.96 -11.19
N GLU A 182 13.36 -9.83 -10.23
CA GLU A 182 12.51 -9.48 -9.07
C GLU A 182 13.25 -8.63 -8.02
N VAL A 183 14.59 -8.70 -7.96
CA VAL A 183 15.41 -7.89 -7.04
C VAL A 183 15.18 -6.39 -7.20
N LYS A 184 14.76 -5.91 -8.38
CA LYS A 184 14.46 -4.49 -8.63
C LYS A 184 13.33 -3.94 -7.74
N LEU A 185 12.36 -4.77 -7.37
CA LEU A 185 11.21 -4.33 -6.56
C LEU A 185 11.58 -4.11 -5.08
N PHE A 186 12.64 -4.77 -4.58
CA PHE A 186 13.08 -4.58 -3.19
C PHE A 186 13.77 -3.23 -2.93
N GLY A 187 14.11 -2.48 -3.99
CA GLY A 187 14.80 -1.20 -3.90
C GLY A 187 13.89 0.03 -3.96
N GLU A 188 12.57 -0.14 -4.05
CA GLU A 188 11.66 0.99 -4.20
C GLU A 188 11.53 1.79 -2.89
N ILE A 189 11.98 3.04 -2.92
CA ILE A 189 11.84 3.97 -1.79
C ILE A 189 10.63 4.85 -2.07
N LYS A 190 9.58 4.70 -1.25
CA LYS A 190 8.41 5.55 -1.32
C LYS A 190 8.54 6.71 -0.34
N VAL A 191 8.75 7.92 -0.87
CA VAL A 191 8.72 9.15 -0.08
C VAL A 191 7.27 9.62 -0.01
N MET A 192 6.73 9.76 1.19
CA MET A 192 5.39 10.30 1.41
C MET A 192 5.52 11.69 2.03
N GLU A 193 5.07 12.69 1.29
CA GLU A 193 5.02 14.07 1.78
C GLU A 193 3.70 14.28 2.53
N THR A 194 3.79 14.72 3.78
CA THR A 194 2.61 15.10 4.56
C THR A 194 2.66 16.61 4.75
N MET A 195 1.61 17.32 4.31
CA MET A 195 1.54 18.76 4.53
C MET A 195 1.50 19.05 6.02
N ALA A 196 2.43 19.90 6.48
CA ALA A 196 2.42 20.31 7.86
C ALA A 196 1.35 21.39 8.06
N ASN A 197 0.55 21.24 9.12
CA ASN A 197 -0.50 22.20 9.47
C ASN A 197 0.11 23.44 10.13
N LEU A 198 0.72 24.31 9.33
CA LEU A 198 1.18 25.63 9.75
C LEU A 198 0.01 26.59 9.68
N GLN A 199 -0.60 26.88 10.83
CA GLN A 199 -1.62 27.92 10.92
C GLN A 199 -1.02 29.18 11.55
N LEU A 200 -0.83 30.20 10.73
CA LEU A 200 -0.70 31.55 11.25
C LEU A 200 -2.05 31.88 11.92
N LYS A 201 -2.01 32.20 13.21
CA LYS A 201 -3.22 32.62 13.91
C LYS A 201 -3.66 33.94 13.31
N ASP A 202 -4.90 34.01 12.83
CA ASP A 202 -5.45 35.25 12.32
C ASP A 202 -5.43 36.31 13.42
N ALA A 203 -4.70 37.38 13.15
CA ALA A 203 -4.76 38.60 13.91
C ALA A 203 -6.17 39.20 13.75
N LYS A 204 -6.99 39.12 14.80
CA LYS A 204 -8.24 39.90 14.84
C LYS A 204 -7.87 41.36 15.02
N ILE A 205 -7.69 42.05 13.91
CA ILE A 205 -7.71 43.52 13.91
C ILE A 205 -9.19 43.87 13.98
N ASP A 206 -9.70 44.03 15.20
CA ASP A 206 -10.99 44.68 15.39
C ASP A 206 -10.84 46.10 14.84
N GLN A 207 -11.30 46.32 13.61
CA GLN A 207 -11.43 47.68 13.11
C GLN A 207 -12.34 48.41 14.11
N ALA A 208 -11.92 49.58 14.58
CA ALA A 208 -12.76 50.47 15.35
C ALA A 208 -13.92 50.95 14.46
N GLN A 209 -14.92 50.11 14.26
CA GLN A 209 -16.13 50.41 13.51
C GLN A 209 -17.28 50.64 14.49
N ILE A 210 -17.96 51.76 14.28
CA ILE A 210 -19.23 52.09 14.92
C ILE A 210 -20.23 50.97 14.58
N GLN A 211 -20.79 50.32 15.60
CA GLN A 211 -21.74 49.22 15.44
C GLN A 211 -22.96 49.65 14.63
N VAL A 212 -23.18 49.03 13.47
CA VAL A 212 -24.47 49.01 12.79
C VAL A 212 -25.08 47.63 13.02
N HIS A 213 -26.22 47.60 13.71
CA HIS A 213 -26.94 46.35 13.96
C HIS A 213 -27.54 45.78 12.67
N GLY A 214 -27.29 44.48 12.46
CA GLY A 214 -27.97 43.66 11.46
C GLY A 214 -27.09 43.35 10.25
N LEU A 215 -26.93 42.04 9.98
CA LEU A 215 -26.27 41.42 8.81
C LEU A 215 -24.80 40.98 9.02
N SER A 216 -24.59 39.98 9.89
CA SER A 216 -23.82 38.80 9.48
C SER A 216 -24.21 37.61 10.37
N GLN A 217 -24.70 36.52 9.76
CA GLN A 217 -24.66 35.22 10.40
C GLN A 217 -23.31 34.61 10.04
N ASN A 218 -22.26 35.04 10.72
CA ASN A 218 -21.02 34.29 10.73
C ASN A 218 -21.27 33.02 11.55
N ILE A 219 -20.91 31.85 11.01
CA ILE A 219 -20.86 30.60 11.77
C ILE A 219 -19.69 30.73 12.75
N GLN A 220 -19.92 31.43 13.85
CA GLN A 220 -19.01 31.46 14.99
C GLN A 220 -19.35 30.27 15.88
N ASN A 221 -18.32 29.56 16.32
CA ASN A 221 -18.39 28.39 17.23
C ASN A 221 -18.72 27.03 16.58
N ILE A 222 -17.97 26.63 15.55
CA ILE A 222 -17.86 25.19 15.23
C ILE A 222 -16.93 24.56 16.26
N SER A 223 -17.48 23.92 17.29
CA SER A 223 -16.71 23.06 18.18
C SER A 223 -16.72 21.63 17.63
N LEU A 224 -15.58 21.17 17.13
CA LEU A 224 -15.39 19.75 16.79
C LEU A 224 -15.10 18.98 18.07
N GLN A 225 -15.94 18.02 18.41
CA GLN A 225 -15.69 17.07 19.49
C GLN A 225 -15.47 15.68 18.88
N LEU A 226 -14.34 15.06 19.23
CA LEU A 226 -14.09 13.67 18.86
C LEU A 226 -15.07 12.78 19.62
N LYS A 227 -16.08 12.27 18.93
CA LYS A 227 -17.09 11.40 19.55
C LYS A 227 -16.53 10.02 19.91
N GLN A 228 -15.69 9.45 19.04
CA GLN A 228 -15.15 8.11 19.20
C GLN A 228 -13.89 7.90 18.35
N LYS A 229 -12.92 7.16 18.88
CA LYS A 229 -11.71 6.72 18.18
C LYS A 229 -11.80 5.22 17.89
N PHE A 230 -11.45 4.82 16.68
CA PHE A 230 -11.41 3.43 16.25
C PHE A 230 -10.00 3.09 15.76
N ASP A 231 -9.41 2.05 16.34
CA ASP A 231 -8.15 1.47 15.84
C ASP A 231 -8.50 0.26 14.97
N ILE A 232 -8.61 0.51 13.66
CA ILE A 232 -8.98 -0.51 12.67
C ILE A 232 -7.83 -1.49 12.49
N LYS A 233 -8.11 -2.79 12.70
CA LYS A 233 -7.14 -3.86 12.44
C LYS A 233 -7.41 -4.49 11.06
N GLY A 234 -6.44 -4.41 10.15
CA GLY A 234 -6.51 -5.02 8.82
C GLY A 234 -5.91 -4.15 7.71
N SER A 235 -5.91 -4.68 6.49
CA SER A 235 -5.47 -3.97 5.28
C SER A 235 -6.66 -3.22 4.66
N VAL A 236 -6.90 -1.99 5.12
CA VAL A 236 -7.72 -1.03 4.35
C VAL A 236 -6.75 -0.17 3.56
N GLU A 237 -6.83 -0.23 2.23
CA GLU A 237 -5.84 0.46 1.38
C GLU A 237 -6.21 1.93 1.18
N ARG A 238 -7.47 2.20 0.81
CA ARG A 238 -7.94 3.57 0.56
C ARG A 238 -9.40 3.74 0.99
N ILE A 239 -9.59 4.31 2.17
CA ILE A 239 -10.91 4.72 2.66
C ILE A 239 -11.46 5.82 1.74
N SER A 240 -12.49 5.50 0.96
CA SER A 240 -13.22 6.44 0.11
C SER A 240 -14.46 7.00 0.80
N GLY A 241 -14.98 6.28 1.79
CA GLY A 241 -16.13 6.67 2.60
C GLY A 241 -16.27 5.82 3.85
N CYS A 242 -16.90 6.38 4.88
CA CYS A 242 -17.20 5.67 6.11
C CYS A 242 -18.50 6.18 6.73
N ILE A 243 -19.18 5.31 7.48
CA ILE A 243 -20.35 5.66 8.27
C ILE A 243 -20.30 4.95 9.63
N LEU A 244 -20.87 5.61 10.64
CA LEU A 244 -21.10 5.04 11.97
C LEU A 244 -22.57 4.61 12.07
N LEU A 245 -22.80 3.34 12.37
CA LEU A 245 -24.13 2.80 12.64
C LEU A 245 -24.62 3.17 14.05
N PRO A 246 -25.94 3.15 14.31
CA PRO A 246 -26.49 3.47 15.62
C PRO A 246 -25.97 2.61 16.78
N ASP A 247 -25.50 1.40 16.49
CA ASP A 247 -24.94 0.45 17.46
C ASP A 247 -23.40 0.55 17.59
N ASN A 248 -22.82 1.66 17.15
CA ASN A 248 -21.38 1.98 17.18
C ASN A 248 -20.50 1.05 16.34
N ARG A 249 -21.09 0.28 15.41
CA ARG A 249 -20.33 -0.38 14.34
C ARG A 249 -19.99 0.63 13.25
N ILE A 250 -18.90 0.40 12.54
CA ILE A 250 -18.48 1.23 11.40
C ILE A 250 -18.57 0.41 10.11
N ILE A 251 -19.05 1.03 9.05
CA ILE A 251 -18.92 0.50 7.68
C ILE A 251 -17.95 1.37 6.91
N ILE A 252 -17.00 0.74 6.23
CA ILE A 252 -15.98 1.38 5.41
C ILE A 252 -16.15 0.96 3.95
N ALA A 253 -16.10 1.96 3.07
CA ALA A 253 -15.85 1.79 1.66
C ALA A 253 -14.34 1.88 1.41
N ASP A 254 -13.76 0.79 0.91
CA ASP A 254 -12.40 0.77 0.39
C ASP A 254 -12.47 0.77 -1.13
N TYR A 255 -11.90 1.80 -1.74
CA TYR A 255 -11.94 1.98 -3.19
C TYR A 255 -11.35 0.78 -3.94
N PHE A 256 -10.31 0.14 -3.40
CA PHE A 256 -9.66 -1.01 -4.04
C PHE A 256 -10.31 -2.35 -3.65
N GLY A 257 -11.16 -2.35 -2.62
CA GLY A 257 -11.88 -3.52 -2.15
C GLY A 257 -13.03 -3.97 -3.04
N CYS A 258 -12.99 -3.72 -4.36
CA CYS A 258 -14.06 -3.91 -5.35
C CYS A 258 -15.12 -4.97 -4.97
N GLY A 259 -16.39 -4.56 -4.93
CA GLY A 259 -17.52 -5.47 -4.72
C GLY A 259 -17.86 -5.79 -3.26
N LYS A 260 -17.19 -5.16 -2.28
CA LYS A 260 -17.50 -5.34 -0.85
C LYS A 260 -17.29 -4.05 -0.04
N LEU A 261 -18.14 -3.86 0.97
CA LEU A 261 -17.90 -2.95 2.10
C LEU A 261 -17.39 -3.75 3.29
N MET A 262 -16.63 -3.11 4.16
CA MET A 262 -16.07 -3.74 5.36
C MET A 262 -16.78 -3.23 6.60
N GLU A 263 -17.39 -4.14 7.36
CA GLU A 263 -18.05 -3.83 8.62
C GLU A 263 -17.13 -4.14 9.81
N TYR A 264 -16.99 -3.19 10.72
CA TYR A 264 -16.16 -3.28 11.93
C TYR A 264 -17.00 -3.08 13.18
N ASN A 265 -16.66 -3.79 14.25
CA ASN A 265 -17.29 -3.58 15.55
C ASN A 265 -16.70 -2.35 16.26
N ASN A 266 -17.27 -2.02 17.42
CA ASN A 266 -16.83 -0.91 18.27
C ASN A 266 -15.38 -1.05 18.80
N ASN A 267 -14.79 -2.25 18.70
CA ASN A 267 -13.39 -2.53 19.05
C ASN A 267 -12.44 -2.47 17.84
N GLY A 268 -12.92 -2.04 16.66
CA GLY A 268 -12.12 -1.96 15.43
C GLY A 268 -11.79 -3.31 14.81
N GLN A 269 -12.47 -4.39 15.23
CA GLN A 269 -12.31 -5.71 14.63
C GLN A 269 -13.26 -5.89 13.46
N HIS A 270 -12.76 -6.44 12.36
CA HIS A 270 -13.58 -6.78 11.20
C HIS A 270 -14.62 -7.84 11.57
N VAL A 271 -15.88 -7.56 11.24
CA VAL A 271 -17.03 -8.43 11.51
C VAL A 271 -17.37 -9.25 10.27
N ARG A 272 -17.63 -8.58 9.14
CA ARG A 272 -18.01 -9.22 7.87
C ARG A 272 -17.88 -8.27 6.68
N TYR A 273 -17.98 -8.85 5.50
CA TYR A 273 -18.12 -8.13 4.24
C TYR A 273 -19.59 -7.96 3.86
N ILE A 274 -19.96 -6.79 3.35
CA ILE A 274 -21.28 -6.51 2.78
C ILE A 274 -21.12 -6.41 1.26
N PRO A 275 -21.71 -7.33 0.47
CA PRO A 275 -21.51 -7.36 -0.98
C PRO A 275 -22.19 -6.17 -1.67
N VAL A 276 -21.42 -5.46 -2.49
CA VAL A 276 -21.84 -4.34 -3.34
C VAL A 276 -21.56 -4.64 -4.81
N SER A 277 -22.19 -3.91 -5.72
CA SER A 277 -22.09 -4.24 -7.15
C SER A 277 -20.78 -3.81 -7.82
N ASP A 278 -20.03 -2.89 -7.21
CA ASP A 278 -18.85 -2.27 -7.82
C ASP A 278 -17.92 -1.66 -6.76
N ALA A 279 -16.87 -0.93 -7.16
CA ALA A 279 -15.94 -0.22 -6.29
C ALA A 279 -16.65 0.92 -5.52
N PRO A 280 -16.85 0.79 -4.19
CA PRO A 280 -17.63 1.74 -3.42
C PRO A 280 -16.84 3.04 -3.17
N TYR A 281 -17.54 4.17 -3.16
CA TYR A 281 -16.95 5.49 -2.91
C TYR A 281 -17.53 6.16 -1.65
N GLY A 282 -18.57 6.96 -1.80
CA GLY A 282 -19.25 7.63 -0.69
C GLY A 282 -20.29 6.73 -0.04
N LEU A 283 -20.48 6.90 1.27
CA LEU A 283 -21.46 6.18 2.08
C LEU A 283 -22.32 7.16 2.87
N THR A 284 -23.61 6.88 2.99
CA THR A 284 -24.49 7.56 3.95
C THR A 284 -25.54 6.61 4.51
N LEU A 285 -26.01 6.89 5.72
CA LEU A 285 -27.06 6.14 6.39
C LEU A 285 -28.43 6.69 5.96
N VAL A 286 -29.26 5.86 5.33
CA VAL A 286 -30.62 6.24 4.90
C VAL A 286 -31.65 5.87 5.98
N ASP A 287 -31.40 4.76 6.68
CA ASP A 287 -32.16 4.28 7.82
C ASP A 287 -31.24 3.44 8.71
N THR A 288 -31.69 3.02 9.89
CA THR A 288 -31.00 2.16 10.86
C THR A 288 -30.25 0.98 10.26
N GLU A 289 -30.79 0.36 9.20
CA GLU A 289 -30.18 -0.79 8.53
C GLU A 289 -29.95 -0.57 7.03
N CYS A 290 -30.31 0.59 6.49
CA CYS A 290 -30.24 0.89 5.06
C CYS A 290 -29.18 1.96 4.79
N ILE A 291 -28.32 1.68 3.82
CA ILE A 291 -27.25 2.59 3.43
C ILE A 291 -27.39 2.95 1.96
N ALA A 292 -26.91 4.14 1.59
CA ALA A 292 -26.70 4.51 0.21
C ALA A 292 -25.19 4.56 -0.09
N VAL A 293 -24.81 3.96 -1.21
CA VAL A 293 -23.42 3.77 -1.65
C VAL A 293 -23.28 4.36 -3.05
N THR A 294 -22.37 5.29 -3.26
CA THR A 294 -22.05 5.78 -4.61
C THR A 294 -20.93 4.95 -5.23
N TYR A 295 -20.94 4.88 -6.57
CA TYR A 295 -19.92 4.18 -7.35
C TYR A 295 -19.27 5.19 -8.29
N GLY A 296 -18.13 5.73 -7.86
CA GLY A 296 -17.42 6.86 -8.46
C GLY A 296 -17.43 6.87 -9.99
N ARG A 297 -16.96 5.80 -10.60
CA ARG A 297 -16.78 5.68 -12.06
C ARG A 297 -18.01 5.19 -12.81
N SER A 298 -19.01 4.66 -12.10
CA SER A 298 -20.12 3.93 -12.73
C SER A 298 -21.38 4.78 -12.83
N ALA A 299 -21.34 6.03 -12.36
CA ALA A 299 -22.43 7.01 -12.49
C ALA A 299 -23.77 6.52 -11.93
N TYR A 300 -23.73 5.71 -10.87
CA TYR A 300 -24.93 5.30 -10.14
C TYR A 300 -24.64 5.18 -8.65
N LEU A 301 -25.70 5.15 -7.86
CA LEU A 301 -25.66 4.75 -6.46
C LEU A 301 -26.59 3.57 -6.21
N GLU A 302 -26.33 2.83 -5.14
CA GLU A 302 -27.22 1.80 -4.62
C GLU A 302 -27.71 2.14 -3.24
N ILE A 303 -29.00 1.91 -3.01
CA ILE A 303 -29.58 1.84 -1.67
C ILE A 303 -29.78 0.37 -1.35
N LEU A 304 -29.21 -0.11 -0.25
CA LEU A 304 -29.26 -1.52 0.15
C LEU A 304 -29.42 -1.67 1.65
N ASN A 305 -30.08 -2.76 2.07
CA ASN A 305 -30.12 -3.17 3.46
C ASN A 305 -28.83 -3.94 3.81
N THR A 306 -28.18 -3.52 4.90
CA THR A 306 -26.90 -4.07 5.36
C THR A 306 -27.01 -5.51 5.87
N LYS A 307 -28.18 -5.96 6.32
CA LYS A 307 -28.45 -7.34 6.73
C LYS A 307 -28.92 -8.20 5.57
N ASN A 308 -29.82 -7.68 4.73
CA ASN A 308 -30.34 -8.36 3.55
C ASN A 308 -29.92 -7.65 2.25
N THR A 309 -28.82 -8.10 1.65
CA THR A 309 -28.28 -7.47 0.44
C THR A 309 -28.99 -7.90 -0.85
N SER A 310 -30.04 -8.73 -0.80
CA SER A 310 -30.86 -9.03 -1.98
C SER A 310 -31.62 -7.81 -2.47
N ASP A 311 -32.01 -6.93 -1.55
CA ASP A 311 -32.91 -5.82 -1.80
C ASP A 311 -32.08 -4.57 -2.11
N LYS A 312 -31.70 -4.41 -3.38
CA LYS A 312 -30.92 -3.28 -3.88
C LYS A 312 -31.74 -2.42 -4.81
N LYS A 313 -31.72 -1.11 -4.59
CA LYS A 313 -32.26 -0.12 -5.52
C LYS A 313 -31.14 0.69 -6.15
N LYS A 314 -31.05 0.68 -7.47
CA LYS A 314 -30.09 1.48 -8.24
C LYS A 314 -30.71 2.80 -8.68
N LEU A 315 -30.04 3.92 -8.40
CA LEU A 315 -30.37 5.25 -8.92
C LEU A 315 -29.22 5.72 -9.82
N LYS A 316 -29.53 6.09 -11.06
CA LYS A 316 -28.54 6.47 -12.07
C LYS A 316 -28.40 7.98 -12.19
N PHE A 317 -27.19 8.42 -12.52
CA PHE A 317 -26.84 9.79 -12.85
C PHE A 317 -26.32 9.84 -14.29
N SER A 318 -26.27 11.04 -14.86
CA SER A 318 -25.67 11.26 -16.18
C SER A 318 -24.14 11.33 -16.15
N ASN A 319 -23.51 11.40 -14.97
CA ASN A 319 -22.06 11.43 -14.80
C ASN A 319 -21.61 10.77 -13.49
N CYS A 320 -20.30 10.62 -13.31
CA CYS A 320 -19.62 10.09 -12.13
C CYS A 320 -20.14 10.74 -10.83
N CYS A 321 -20.41 9.94 -9.81
CA CYS A 321 -20.95 10.41 -8.53
C CYS A 321 -20.08 9.95 -7.35
N TYR A 322 -19.76 10.87 -6.44
CA TYR A 322 -18.74 10.66 -5.40
C TYR A 322 -19.31 10.85 -3.99
N GLY A 323 -19.18 12.04 -3.41
CA GLY A 323 -19.69 12.33 -2.07
C GLY A 323 -21.20 12.15 -1.99
N ILE A 324 -21.69 11.61 -0.88
CA ILE A 324 -23.11 11.42 -0.62
C ILE A 324 -23.45 11.74 0.83
N SER A 325 -24.57 12.39 1.04
CA SER A 325 -25.18 12.59 2.36
C SER A 325 -26.69 12.40 2.27
N TYR A 326 -27.32 12.05 3.38
CA TYR A 326 -28.77 11.91 3.49
C TYR A 326 -29.28 12.75 4.66
N GLN A 327 -30.22 13.64 4.37
CA GLN A 327 -30.85 14.50 5.37
C GLN A 327 -32.26 14.88 4.91
N ASP A 328 -33.21 14.94 5.84
CA ASP A 328 -34.60 15.37 5.58
C ASP A 328 -35.27 14.62 4.41
N GLN A 329 -35.07 13.31 4.36
CA GLN A 329 -35.57 12.41 3.31
C GLN A 329 -35.04 12.69 1.90
N LYS A 330 -33.89 13.38 1.81
CA LYS A 330 -33.23 13.73 0.55
C LYS A 330 -31.80 13.23 0.54
N LEU A 331 -31.38 12.73 -0.62
CA LEU A 331 -29.98 12.43 -0.92
C LEU A 331 -29.35 13.67 -1.54
N TYR A 332 -28.18 14.05 -1.03
CA TYR A 332 -27.30 15.08 -1.57
C TYR A 332 -26.09 14.36 -2.15
N VAL A 333 -25.96 14.36 -3.47
CA VAL A 333 -24.95 13.58 -4.19
C VAL A 333 -24.09 14.52 -5.01
N VAL A 334 -22.77 14.46 -4.82
CA VAL A 334 -21.82 15.19 -5.67
C VAL A 334 -21.69 14.47 -7.00
N VAL A 335 -22.05 15.13 -8.09
CA VAL A 335 -22.00 14.60 -9.45
C VAL A 335 -21.06 15.47 -10.28
N TYR A 336 -20.08 14.82 -10.93
CA TYR A 336 -19.07 15.48 -11.75
C TYR A 336 -19.73 16.37 -12.82
N GLN A 337 -19.27 17.62 -12.93
CA GLN A 337 -19.81 18.67 -13.81
C GLN A 337 -21.27 19.12 -13.55
N GLN A 338 -21.93 18.60 -12.51
CA GLN A 338 -23.32 18.99 -12.17
C GLN A 338 -23.45 19.61 -10.76
N GLY A 339 -22.39 19.59 -9.95
CA GLY A 339 -22.45 20.08 -8.57
C GLY A 339 -23.11 19.06 -7.63
N ILE A 340 -23.90 19.54 -6.67
CA ILE A 340 -24.65 18.67 -5.75
C ILE A 340 -26.06 18.47 -6.30
N VAL A 341 -26.37 17.24 -6.71
CA VAL A 341 -27.73 16.83 -7.08
C VAL A 341 -28.49 16.43 -5.83
N VAL A 342 -29.63 17.06 -5.60
CA VAL A 342 -30.56 16.74 -4.51
C VAL A 342 -31.70 15.89 -5.08
N MET A 343 -31.89 14.69 -4.56
CA MET A 343 -32.93 13.77 -5.04
C MET A 343 -33.68 13.06 -3.91
N ASP A 344 -34.87 12.57 -4.20
CA ASP A 344 -35.59 11.66 -3.30
C ASP A 344 -35.10 10.21 -3.41
N LEU A 345 -35.53 9.35 -2.49
CA LEU A 345 -35.21 7.91 -2.53
C LEU A 345 -35.86 7.17 -3.71
N LYS A 346 -36.74 7.84 -4.49
CA LYS A 346 -37.30 7.31 -5.74
C LYS A 346 -36.42 7.61 -6.94
N GLY A 347 -35.38 8.42 -6.79
CA GLY A 347 -34.49 8.85 -7.87
C GLY A 347 -34.99 10.06 -8.62
N LYS A 348 -36.03 10.75 -8.13
CA LYS A 348 -36.49 12.01 -8.72
C LYS A 348 -35.58 13.13 -8.24
N THR A 349 -34.91 13.78 -9.18
CA THR A 349 -34.17 15.02 -8.91
C THR A 349 -35.14 16.10 -8.45
N LEU A 350 -34.83 16.69 -7.29
CA LEU A 350 -35.61 17.76 -6.66
C LEU A 350 -34.95 19.13 -6.88
N ASN A 351 -33.62 19.17 -6.84
CA ASN A 351 -32.84 20.39 -7.03
C ASN A 351 -31.40 20.05 -7.47
N THR A 352 -30.69 21.04 -8.01
CA THR A 352 -29.26 20.97 -8.27
C THR A 352 -28.60 22.22 -7.71
N ILE A 353 -27.61 22.05 -6.84
CA ILE A 353 -26.84 23.13 -6.24
C ILE A 353 -25.53 23.23 -7.00
N ASP A 354 -25.33 24.34 -7.71
CA ASP A 354 -24.08 24.63 -8.38
C ASP A 354 -23.01 24.94 -7.33
N ILE A 355 -21.84 24.31 -7.48
CA ILE A 355 -20.67 24.57 -6.64
C ILE A 355 -19.69 25.36 -7.50
N SER A 356 -20.01 26.63 -7.74
CA SER A 356 -19.07 27.60 -8.31
C SER A 356 -18.14 28.09 -7.19
N ILE A 357 -17.27 27.21 -6.69
CA ILE A 357 -16.23 27.60 -5.73
C ILE A 357 -14.92 27.75 -6.51
N GLU A 358 -14.34 28.95 -6.51
CA GLU A 358 -12.94 29.15 -6.87
C GLU A 358 -12.07 28.21 -6.01
N GLY A 359 -11.44 27.22 -6.65
CA GLY A 359 -10.61 26.21 -5.97
C GLY A 359 -11.23 24.83 -5.79
N ALA A 360 -12.46 24.58 -6.25
CA ALA A 360 -12.99 23.22 -6.38
C ALA A 360 -12.35 22.51 -7.60
N TYR A 361 -11.19 21.89 -7.38
CA TYR A 361 -10.52 21.09 -8.40
C TYR A 361 -11.27 19.77 -8.59
N PHE A 362 -11.99 19.66 -9.70
CA PHE A 362 -12.35 18.36 -10.22
C PHE A 362 -11.07 17.68 -10.73
N TYR A 363 -10.68 16.55 -10.15
CA TYR A 363 -9.58 15.73 -10.66
C TYR A 363 -9.89 15.32 -12.09
N ASN A 364 -9.27 15.96 -13.07
CA ASN A 364 -9.26 15.51 -14.46
C ASN A 364 -8.28 14.34 -14.53
N ASN A 365 -8.82 13.12 -14.66
CA ASN A 365 -8.03 11.98 -15.10
C ASN A 365 -8.15 11.93 -16.63
N ASP A 366 -7.17 12.49 -17.33
CA ASP A 366 -6.76 11.98 -18.63
C ASP A 366 -5.80 10.81 -18.41
#